data_AF-A0A7V0XG54-F1
#
_entry.id   AF-A0A7V0XG54-F1
#
_cell.length_a   1.000
_cell.length_b   1.000
_cell.length_c   1.000
_cell.angle_alpha   90.00
_cell.angle_beta   90.00
_cell.angle_gamma   90.00
#
_symmetry.space_group_name_H-M   'P 1'
#
loop_
_entity.id
_entity.type
_entity.pdbx_description
1 polymer ?
#
loop_
_entity_poly.entity_id
_entity_poly.type
_entity_poly.pdbx_seq_one_letter_code
_entity_poly.pdbx_strand_id
1 'polypeptide(L)'
;EGRDGVASAGRVPGGAAYVRVGPNPLVGGLATLRYSLPKAGPAAVAVYDVAGRSVFSTRTPGHLATGSLSLDMRSLSAGIYLVQVEAGDYSATQKLVVQK
;
A
#
# COMPACT_ATOMS: atom_id res chain seq x y z
N GLU A 1 -17.00 -24.57 19.97
CA GLU A 1 -16.13 -25.35 19.07
C GLU A 1 -15.75 -24.46 17.89
N GLY A 2 -14.48 -24.44 17.48
CA GLY A 2 -14.00 -23.64 16.34
C GLY A 2 -13.46 -22.25 16.70
N ARG A 3 -12.19 -22.20 17.07
CA ARG A 3 -11.43 -21.00 17.46
C ARG A 3 -10.77 -20.39 16.23
N ASP A 4 -10.69 -19.05 16.20
CA ASP A 4 -9.63 -18.25 15.60
C ASP A 4 -8.99 -18.77 14.31
N GLY A 5 -9.53 -18.33 13.18
CA GLY A 5 -8.80 -18.25 11.92
C GLY A 5 -7.78 -17.10 11.99
N VAL A 6 -6.74 -17.25 12.81
CA VAL A 6 -5.59 -16.36 12.76
C VAL A 6 -4.79 -16.68 11.50
N ALA A 7 -4.93 -15.81 10.50
CA ALA A 7 -4.07 -15.78 9.33
C ALA A 7 -2.61 -15.83 9.81
N SER A 8 -1.92 -16.91 9.46
CA SER A 8 -0.51 -17.08 9.73
C SER A 8 0.24 -15.95 9.05
N ALA A 9 0.55 -14.91 9.81
CA ALA A 9 1.55 -13.93 9.44
C ALA A 9 2.89 -14.68 9.38
N GLY A 10 3.21 -15.19 8.19
CA GLY A 10 4.50 -15.81 7.89
C GLY A 10 5.59 -14.87 8.37
N ARG A 11 6.31 -15.30 9.41
CA ARG A 11 7.32 -14.49 10.07
C ARG A 11 8.50 -14.35 9.10
N VAL A 12 8.57 -13.19 8.45
CA VAL A 12 9.70 -12.82 7.61
C VAL A 12 10.93 -12.64 8.50
N PRO A 13 12.07 -13.30 8.24
CA PRO A 13 13.31 -12.97 8.93
C PRO A 13 13.74 -11.56 8.50
N GLY A 14 13.47 -10.57 9.37
CA GLY A 14 13.70 -9.14 9.09
C GLY A 14 12.61 -8.18 9.61
N GLY A 15 11.52 -8.69 10.19
CA GLY A 15 10.40 -7.89 10.72
C GLY A 15 9.07 -8.31 10.10
N ALA A 16 7.94 -7.97 10.73
CA ALA A 16 6.62 -8.26 10.15
C ALA A 16 6.42 -7.51 8.83
N ALA A 17 5.76 -8.13 7.85
CA ALA A 17 5.36 -7.46 6.62
C ALA A 17 4.43 -6.28 6.96
N TYR A 18 4.63 -5.14 6.31
CA TYR A 18 3.84 -3.94 6.54
C TYR A 18 3.75 -3.07 5.29
N VAL A 19 2.70 -2.28 5.21
CA VAL A 19 2.55 -1.20 4.24
C VAL A 19 2.08 0.04 4.97
N ARG A 20 2.72 1.18 4.70
CA ARG A 20 2.36 2.48 5.24
C ARG A 20 2.35 3.51 4.13
N VAL A 21 1.33 4.36 4.13
CA VAL A 21 1.25 5.53 3.25
C VAL A 21 1.21 6.80 4.11
N GLY A 22 2.01 7.79 3.74
CA GLY A 22 2.04 9.07 4.46
C GLY A 22 2.64 10.20 3.63
N PRO A 23 2.38 11.46 3.97
CA PRO A 23 1.55 11.88 5.11
C PRO A 23 0.06 11.59 4.90
N ASN A 24 -0.66 11.40 6.01
CA ASN A 24 -2.11 11.22 6.02
C ASN A 24 -2.69 12.06 7.19
N PRO A 25 -3.47 13.12 6.91
CA PRO A 25 -3.92 13.56 5.59
C PRO A 25 -2.79 14.04 4.67
N LEU A 26 -2.92 13.79 3.37
CA LEU A 26 -2.01 14.24 2.34
C LEU A 26 -2.34 15.68 1.94
N VAL A 27 -1.36 16.57 2.08
CA VAL A 27 -1.41 17.97 1.63
C VAL A 27 -0.29 18.18 0.61
N GLY A 28 -0.58 18.80 -0.53
CA GLY A 28 0.42 19.06 -1.59
C GLY A 28 0.65 17.93 -2.60
N GLY A 29 -0.05 16.80 -2.46
CA GLY A 29 -0.22 15.79 -3.52
C GLY A 29 0.94 14.81 -3.76
N LEU A 30 1.96 14.76 -2.89
CA LEU A 30 3.01 13.74 -2.95
C LEU A 30 2.95 12.82 -1.73
N ALA A 31 2.50 11.58 -1.91
CA ALA A 31 2.49 10.59 -0.84
C ALA A 31 3.71 9.66 -0.96
N THR A 32 4.22 9.22 0.17
CA THR A 32 5.25 8.20 0.28
C THR A 32 4.61 6.89 0.73
N LEU A 33 4.70 5.88 -0.11
CA LEU A 33 4.42 4.50 0.23
C LEU A 33 5.70 3.84 0.75
N ARG A 34 5.67 3.24 1.93
CA ARG A 34 6.78 2.48 2.49
C ARG A 34 6.31 1.07 2.80
N TYR A 35 7.05 0.08 2.34
CA TYR A 35 6.63 -1.31 2.39
C TYR A 35 7.74 -2.24 2.89
N SER A 36 7.31 -3.33 3.51
CA SER A 36 8.09 -4.52 3.83
C SER A 36 7.24 -5.74 3.47
N LEU A 37 7.74 -6.57 2.57
CA LEU A 37 7.06 -7.72 1.99
C LEU A 37 7.63 -9.00 2.59
N PRO A 38 6.83 -10.08 2.65
CA PRO A 38 7.31 -11.37 3.15
C PRO A 38 8.33 -12.04 2.22
N LYS A 39 8.36 -11.66 0.93
CA LYS A 39 9.35 -12.14 -0.04
C LYS A 39 9.75 -10.98 -0.93
N ALA A 40 11.03 -10.93 -1.28
CA ALA A 40 11.52 -10.00 -2.28
C ALA A 40 10.89 -10.31 -3.64
N GLY A 41 10.35 -9.31 -4.32
CA GLY A 41 9.63 -9.52 -5.57
C GLY A 41 8.97 -8.24 -6.09
N PRO A 42 8.40 -8.29 -7.30
CA PRO A 42 7.64 -7.17 -7.81
C PRO A 42 6.32 -7.04 -7.03
N ALA A 43 5.99 -5.82 -6.61
CA ALA A 43 4.69 -5.51 -6.02
C ALA A 43 3.93 -4.53 -6.92
N ALA A 44 2.64 -4.81 -7.13
CA ALA A 44 1.71 -3.90 -7.77
C ALA A 44 1.15 -2.94 -6.73
N VAL A 45 1.04 -1.66 -7.08
CA VAL A 45 0.46 -0.62 -6.24
C VAL A 45 -0.66 0.03 -7.03
N ALA A 46 -1.86 0.02 -6.49
CA ALA A 46 -3.02 0.68 -7.08
C ALA A 46 -3.69 1.60 -6.06
N VAL A 47 -4.27 2.71 -6.55
CA VAL A 47 -5.07 3.62 -5.73
C VAL A 47 -6.48 3.62 -6.28
N TYR A 48 -7.45 3.42 -5.40
CA TYR A 48 -8.85 3.38 -5.72
C TYR A 48 -9.60 4.53 -5.05
N ASP A 49 -10.61 5.06 -5.73
CA ASP A 49 -11.62 5.90 -5.08
C ASP A 49 -12.62 5.05 -4.27
N VAL A 50 -13.51 5.71 -3.52
CA VAL A 50 -14.54 5.03 -2.69
C VAL A 50 -15.56 4.21 -3.48
N ALA A 51 -15.69 4.45 -4.79
CA ALA A 51 -16.52 3.66 -5.69
C ALA A 51 -15.77 2.45 -6.29
N GLY A 52 -14.51 2.22 -5.88
CA GLY A 52 -13.69 1.09 -6.33
C GLY A 52 -13.04 1.30 -7.70
N ARG A 53 -13.05 2.52 -8.26
CA ARG A 53 -12.37 2.78 -9.54
C ARG A 53 -10.89 3.01 -9.31
N SER A 54 -10.04 2.33 -10.09
CA SER A 54 -8.59 2.56 -10.07
C SER A 54 -8.29 3.93 -10.69
N VAL A 55 -7.73 4.84 -9.89
CA VAL A 55 -7.36 6.21 -10.29
C VAL A 55 -5.85 6.37 -10.49
N PHE A 56 -5.06 5.44 -9.98
CA PHE A 56 -3.61 5.41 -10.15
C PHE A 56 -3.11 3.96 -10.06
N SER A 57 -2.10 3.60 -10.83
CA SER A 57 -1.47 2.28 -10.75
C SER A 57 0.00 2.38 -11.13
N THR A 58 0.85 1.65 -10.38
CA THR A 58 2.29 1.58 -10.60
C THR A 58 2.84 0.27 -10.04
N ARG A 59 4.14 0.03 -10.19
CA ARG A 59 4.84 -1.11 -9.61
C ARG A 59 6.07 -0.65 -8.83
N THR A 60 6.47 -1.43 -7.84
CA THR A 60 7.70 -1.17 -7.11
C THR A 60 8.93 -1.34 -8.02
N PRO A 61 9.96 -0.50 -7.84
CA PRO A 61 11.20 -0.66 -8.59
C PRO A 61 11.96 -1.89 -8.09
N GLY A 62 12.27 -2.80 -9.02
CA GLY A 62 13.09 -3.99 -8.75
C GLY A 62 12.39 -5.09 -7.94
N HIS A 63 13.20 -6.04 -7.47
CA HIS A 63 12.77 -7.21 -6.68
C HIS A 63 13.30 -7.10 -5.25
N LEU A 64 12.84 -6.08 -4.52
CA LEU A 64 13.24 -5.82 -3.14
C LEU A 64 12.13 -6.23 -2.18
N ALA A 65 12.50 -6.79 -1.03
CA ALA A 65 11.52 -7.09 0.03
C ALA A 65 11.08 -5.81 0.76
N THR A 66 11.93 -4.79 0.82
CA THR A 66 11.63 -3.53 1.48
C THR A 66 11.95 -2.35 0.57
N GLY A 67 11.20 -1.27 0.72
CA GLY A 67 11.44 -0.08 -0.08
C GLY A 67 10.47 1.05 0.18
N SER A 68 10.63 2.10 -0.61
CA SER A 68 9.73 3.25 -0.63
C SER A 68 9.45 3.67 -2.06
N LEU A 69 8.23 4.16 -2.30
CA LEU A 69 7.78 4.64 -3.58
C LEU A 69 7.06 5.98 -3.39
N SER A 70 7.43 6.97 -4.19
CA SER A 70 6.72 8.24 -4.27
C SER A 70 5.51 8.08 -5.19
N LEU A 71 4.34 8.46 -4.70
CA LEU A 71 3.07 8.42 -5.40
C LEU A 71 2.66 9.86 -5.71
N ASP A 72 2.58 10.20 -7.00
CA ASP A 72 2.10 11.49 -7.46
C ASP A 72 0.57 11.49 -7.50
N MET A 73 -0.02 12.23 -6.58
CA MET A 73 -1.46 12.32 -6.34
C MET A 73 -1.97 13.74 -6.53
N ARG A 74 -1.19 14.61 -7.18
CA ARG A 74 -1.55 16.02 -7.41
C ARG A 74 -2.81 16.18 -8.27
N SER A 75 -3.10 15.18 -9.11
CA SER A 75 -4.31 15.14 -9.93
C SER A 75 -5.56 14.69 -9.18
N LEU A 76 -5.44 14.18 -7.95
CA LEU A 76 -6.58 13.69 -7.18
C LEU A 76 -7.33 14.84 -6.51
N SER A 77 -8.65 14.70 -6.39
CA SER A 77 -9.49 15.64 -5.64
C SER A 77 -9.38 15.36 -4.14
N ALA A 78 -9.81 16.33 -3.31
CA ALA A 78 -9.91 16.07 -1.87
C ALA A 78 -10.94 14.97 -1.60
N GLY A 79 -10.60 14.02 -0.74
CA GLY A 79 -11.43 12.85 -0.52
C GLY A 79 -10.68 11.69 0.13
N ILE A 80 -11.36 10.55 0.24
CA ILE A 80 -10.82 9.31 0.77
C ILE A 80 -10.46 8.39 -0.40
N TYR A 81 -9.29 7.78 -0.32
CA TYR A 81 -8.76 6.83 -1.28
C TYR A 81 -8.22 5.59 -0.57
N LEU A 82 -8.17 4.48 -1.28
CA LEU A 82 -7.59 3.22 -0.81
C LEU A 82 -6.35 2.90 -1.64
N VAL A 83 -5.20 2.80 -0.97
CA VAL A 83 -3.94 2.37 -1.58
C VAL A 83 -3.77 0.89 -1.32
N GLN A 84 -3.80 0.08 -2.37
CA GLN A 84 -3.61 -1.37 -2.32
C GLN A 84 -2.21 -1.73 -2.83
N VAL A 85 -1.55 -2.65 -2.13
CA VAL A 85 -0.26 -3.22 -2.53
C VAL A 85 -0.41 -4.73 -2.60
N GLU A 86 -0.03 -5.32 -3.73
CA GLU A 86 -0.13 -6.76 -3.99
C GLU A 86 1.23 -7.32 -4.39
N ALA A 87 1.68 -8.37 -3.70
CA ALA A 87 2.97 -9.02 -3.92
C ALA A 87 2.85 -10.53 -3.70
N GLY A 88 2.61 -11.28 -4.78
CA GLY A 88 2.32 -12.71 -4.70
C GLY A 88 1.08 -12.97 -3.84
N ASP A 89 1.22 -13.76 -2.77
CA ASP A 89 0.14 -14.07 -1.83
C ASP A 89 -0.11 -12.99 -0.77
N TYR A 90 0.69 -11.92 -0.74
CA TYR A 90 0.55 -10.82 0.20
C TYR A 90 -0.24 -9.67 -0.41
N SER A 91 -1.30 -9.23 0.28
CA SER A 91 -2.06 -8.03 -0.06
C SER A 91 -2.26 -7.15 1.17
N ALA A 92 -2.10 -5.85 1.01
CA ALA A 92 -2.32 -4.88 2.06
C ALA A 92 -2.97 -3.61 1.51
N THR A 93 -3.99 -3.12 2.22
CA THR A 93 -4.70 -1.89 1.85
C THR A 93 -4.52 -0.85 2.94
N GLN A 94 -4.25 0.40 2.55
CA GLN A 94 -4.11 1.55 3.43
C GLN A 94 -5.06 2.66 3.00
N LYS A 95 -5.75 3.25 3.97
CA LYS A 95 -6.57 4.43 3.75
C LYS A 95 -5.69 5.67 3.60
N LEU A 96 -5.97 6.47 2.59
CA LEU A 96 -5.36 7.77 2.37
C LEU A 96 -6.44 8.85 2.30
N VAL A 97 -6.28 9.91 3.09
CA VAL A 97 -7.13 11.10 3.00
C VAL A 97 -6.35 12.17 2.25
N VAL A 98 -6.91 12.69 1.16
CA VAL A 98 -6.33 13.79 0.38
C VAL A 98 -7.04 15.08 0.75
N GLN A 99 -6.26 16.12 1.05
CA GLN A 99 -6.73 17.48 1.31
C GLN A 99 -5.96 18.46 0.41
N LYS A 100 -6.56 19.62 0.14
CA LYS A 100 -5.92 20.72 -0.59
C LYS A 100 -5.36 21.76 0.37
#